data_AF-A0A4R9G100-F1
#
_entry.id   AF-A0A4R9G100-F1
#
_cell.length_a   1.000
_cell.length_b   1.000
_cell.length_c   1.000
_cell.angle_alpha   90.00
_cell.angle_beta   90.00
_cell.angle_gamma   90.00
#
_symmetry.space_group_name_H-M   'P 1'
#
loop_
_entity.id
_entity.type
_entity.pdbx_description
1 polymer ?
#
loop_
_entity_poly.entity_id
_entity_poly.type
_entity_poly.pdbx_seq_one_letter_code
_entity_poly.pdbx_strand_id
1 'polypeptide(L)'
;MGGSFFQNRIFILVLPILGALGLIVSLGRVAVDPSLSNVFYNADSLFFSVIYQELFLKSNANFLMILKGWIWTPALYFFPDLAQYFGLRTIYLFLEKGAWEATHLTYSFVQWSLLLFGILYLFKTILKEELEARKISILLTFGYFVGSILFFFKKDLFVFLPGFHGGNLASLSWAWAFYFKWEEEKNTKRFVILTFFVFLFALSDLIFLPYFLIPLLVLHVSKLVQERTFQKTKKIIYFYFPILLGIILARVAYQALKKNPFVFFPGTLVSAKLGHESGPAKLEISNLFRSVFVFARENWIYLFILLAGFAVLYFILRQEKEEEKRKSIELGSLFLSLGILVPGVFLFYGYSLGFTGREGIQEIDRYFGGVLLSSLGMSLLFLQRLVNYKILKYFLGPALLLLVITNSTVAASKGVGIVYSSPKLDCLDQYAKERNWKRGLASFWYVRPMRIFSKEKLEPDDYLYDLMLFYWQNNLSWFERKTPYTFAILDGLDEKKVKETLGEPKEILYCENIKIFSFSEKEPSKSLRFVEENQEKINLWKLSNSRF
;
A
#
# COMPACT_ATOMS: atom_id res chain seq x y z
N MET A 1 -10.57 15.27 -49.00
CA MET A 1 -10.94 15.19 -47.57
C MET A 1 -10.18 14.05 -46.85
N GLY A 2 -8.84 14.13 -46.77
CA GLY A 2 -8.00 13.11 -46.11
C GLY A 2 -7.23 13.60 -44.88
N GLY A 3 -7.30 14.90 -44.55
CA GLY A 3 -6.48 15.52 -43.51
C GLY A 3 -6.99 15.34 -42.06
N SER A 4 -8.29 15.15 -41.83
CA SER A 4 -8.84 15.08 -40.46
C SER A 4 -8.68 13.71 -39.78
N PHE A 5 -8.34 12.66 -40.54
CA PHE A 5 -8.22 11.31 -39.99
C PHE A 5 -6.85 11.09 -39.32
N PHE A 6 -5.77 11.60 -39.91
CA PHE A 6 -4.42 11.52 -39.31
C PHE A 6 -4.25 12.41 -38.08
N GLN A 7 -4.81 13.63 -38.11
CA GLN A 7 -4.78 14.55 -36.95
C GLN A 7 -5.50 13.95 -35.72
N ASN A 8 -6.54 13.15 -35.91
CA ASN A 8 -7.24 12.47 -34.82
C ASN A 8 -6.43 11.34 -34.18
N ARG A 9 -5.63 10.57 -34.95
CA ARG A 9 -4.87 9.43 -34.41
C ARG A 9 -3.71 9.88 -33.50
N ILE A 10 -3.00 10.92 -33.88
CA ILE A 10 -1.90 11.48 -33.07
C ILE A 10 -2.46 12.03 -31.75
N PHE A 11 -3.55 12.81 -31.81
CA PHE A 11 -4.20 13.33 -30.61
C PHE A 11 -4.61 12.21 -29.63
N ILE A 12 -5.18 11.12 -30.15
CA ILE A 12 -5.57 9.95 -29.35
C ILE A 12 -4.35 9.33 -28.64
N LEU A 13 -3.21 9.20 -29.30
CA LEU A 13 -2.01 8.60 -28.70
C LEU A 13 -1.31 9.52 -27.69
N VAL A 14 -1.34 10.84 -27.94
CA VAL A 14 -0.68 11.84 -27.09
C VAL A 14 -1.43 12.05 -25.76
N LEU A 15 -2.76 11.95 -25.75
CA LEU A 15 -3.57 12.22 -24.57
C LEU A 15 -3.19 11.40 -23.31
N PRO A 16 -3.04 10.05 -23.37
CA PRO A 16 -2.63 9.27 -22.20
C PRO A 16 -1.19 9.55 -21.79
N ILE A 17 -0.31 9.87 -22.74
CA ILE A 17 1.08 10.26 -22.46
C ILE A 17 1.10 11.56 -21.65
N LEU A 18 0.32 12.56 -22.04
CA LEU A 18 0.20 13.82 -21.28
C LEU A 18 -0.41 13.60 -19.90
N GLY A 19 -1.42 12.73 -19.78
CA GLY A 19 -1.95 12.32 -18.47
C GLY A 19 -0.88 11.69 -17.58
N ALA A 20 -0.10 10.75 -18.12
CA ALA A 20 1.00 10.11 -17.43
C ALA A 20 2.10 11.12 -17.02
N LEU A 21 2.45 12.05 -17.92
CA LEU A 21 3.39 13.14 -17.61
C LEU A 21 2.86 14.04 -16.48
N GLY A 22 1.57 14.35 -16.46
CA GLY A 22 0.96 15.12 -15.37
C GLY A 22 1.08 14.41 -14.01
N LEU A 23 0.90 13.09 -13.99
CA LEU A 23 1.16 12.28 -12.79
C LEU A 23 2.65 12.31 -12.41
N ILE A 24 3.58 12.18 -13.36
CA ILE A 24 5.02 12.25 -13.10
C ILE A 24 5.43 13.61 -12.53
N VAL A 25 4.90 14.71 -13.07
CA VAL A 25 5.11 16.06 -12.53
C VAL A 25 4.58 16.17 -11.09
N SER A 26 3.43 15.55 -10.81
CA SER A 26 2.85 15.53 -9.46
C SER A 26 3.69 14.72 -8.48
N LEU A 27 4.22 13.57 -8.91
CA LEU A 27 5.16 12.74 -8.15
C LEU A 27 6.45 13.50 -7.83
N GLY A 28 6.93 14.29 -8.78
CA GLY A 28 8.08 15.17 -8.60
C GLY A 28 7.92 16.20 -7.46
N ARG A 29 6.71 16.46 -6.98
CA ARG A 29 6.48 17.32 -5.81
C ARG A 29 6.90 16.68 -4.49
N VAL A 30 7.03 15.35 -4.43
CA VAL A 30 7.34 14.62 -3.19
C VAL A 30 8.63 15.12 -2.56
N ALA A 31 9.67 15.39 -3.35
CA ALA A 31 10.97 15.84 -2.84
C ALA A 31 10.94 17.28 -2.27
N VAL A 32 10.03 18.14 -2.75
CA VAL A 32 10.00 19.57 -2.40
C VAL A 32 8.90 19.95 -1.40
N ASP A 33 7.87 19.12 -1.24
CA ASP A 33 6.77 19.33 -0.30
C ASP A 33 7.00 18.50 0.98
N PRO A 34 7.31 19.11 2.13
CA PRO A 34 7.59 18.40 3.38
C PRO A 34 6.47 17.44 3.81
N SER A 35 5.22 17.79 3.54
CA SER A 35 4.10 16.92 3.92
C SER A 35 3.97 15.68 3.03
N LEU A 36 4.36 15.79 1.75
CA LEU A 36 4.41 14.62 0.86
C LEU A 36 5.62 13.76 1.17
N SER A 37 6.81 14.34 1.32
CA SER A 37 8.02 13.59 1.68
C SER A 37 7.89 12.90 3.03
N ASN A 38 7.29 13.52 4.05
CA ASN A 38 7.02 12.88 5.33
C ASN A 38 6.08 11.68 5.23
N VAL A 39 5.26 11.58 4.19
CA VAL A 39 4.42 10.40 3.92
C VAL A 39 5.17 9.37 3.07
N PHE A 40 5.92 9.82 2.07
CA PHE A 40 6.63 8.96 1.12
C PHE A 40 7.89 8.31 1.67
N TYR A 41 8.56 9.01 2.57
CA TYR A 41 9.84 8.64 3.15
C TYR A 41 9.72 8.45 4.66
N ASN A 42 8.57 7.94 5.12
CA ASN A 42 8.40 7.54 6.52
C ASN A 42 8.95 6.13 6.76
N ALA A 43 8.94 5.73 8.02
CA ALA A 43 9.44 4.43 8.41
C ALA A 43 8.65 3.27 7.79
N ASP A 44 7.32 3.33 7.69
CA ASP A 44 6.54 2.25 7.10
C ASP A 44 6.85 2.05 5.60
N SER A 45 6.94 3.13 4.81
CA SER A 45 7.19 3.07 3.36
C SER A 45 8.62 2.64 3.04
N LEU A 46 9.58 3.00 3.90
CA LEU A 46 10.98 2.65 3.72
C LEU A 46 11.31 1.22 4.15
N PHE A 47 10.35 0.43 4.64
CA PHE A 47 10.60 -0.94 5.08
C PHE A 47 11.30 -1.78 4.01
N PHE A 48 10.81 -1.77 2.76
CA PHE A 48 11.45 -2.51 1.67
C PHE A 48 12.81 -1.95 1.27
N SER A 49 13.01 -0.64 1.42
CA SER A 49 14.31 0.00 1.18
C SER A 49 15.35 -0.58 2.12
N VAL A 50 14.99 -0.70 3.41
CA VAL A 50 15.90 -1.23 4.43
C VAL A 50 16.14 -2.73 4.22
N ILE A 51 15.11 -3.52 3.92
CA ILE A 51 15.31 -4.93 3.60
C ILE A 51 16.24 -5.08 2.39
N TYR A 52 16.04 -4.30 1.32
CA TYR A 52 16.90 -4.36 0.14
C TYR A 52 18.35 -3.96 0.48
N GLN A 53 18.53 -2.86 1.22
CA GLN A 53 19.85 -2.38 1.64
C GLN A 53 20.60 -3.46 2.44
N GLU A 54 19.92 -4.10 3.40
CA GLU A 54 20.49 -5.16 4.21
C GLU A 54 20.80 -6.40 3.36
N LEU A 55 19.86 -6.88 2.55
CA LEU A 55 20.02 -8.12 1.77
C LEU A 55 21.06 -8.03 0.65
N PHE A 56 21.20 -6.86 0.00
CA PHE A 56 21.96 -6.75 -1.25
C PHE A 56 23.11 -5.74 -1.22
N LEU A 57 23.08 -4.73 -0.35
CA LEU A 57 24.04 -3.61 -0.42
C LEU A 57 25.05 -3.57 0.73
N LYS A 58 24.79 -4.23 1.86
CA LYS A 58 25.78 -4.30 2.94
C LYS A 58 26.97 -5.19 2.56
N SER A 59 28.17 -4.85 3.02
CA SER A 59 29.42 -5.56 2.70
C SER A 59 29.43 -7.03 3.13
N ASN A 60 28.62 -7.39 4.13
CA ASN A 60 28.43 -8.77 4.61
C ASN A 60 27.08 -9.35 4.17
N ALA A 61 26.53 -8.90 3.05
CA ALA A 61 25.28 -9.38 2.47
C ALA A 61 25.31 -10.90 2.30
N ASN A 62 24.63 -11.62 3.20
CA ASN A 62 24.37 -13.05 3.08
C ASN A 62 22.88 -13.26 3.31
N PHE A 63 22.18 -13.66 2.24
CA PHE A 63 20.74 -13.82 2.23
C PHE A 63 20.19 -14.63 3.42
N LEU A 64 20.84 -15.75 3.76
CA LEU A 64 20.39 -16.63 4.85
C LEU A 64 20.69 -16.06 6.23
N MET A 65 21.85 -15.42 6.43
CA MET A 65 22.18 -14.80 7.72
C MET A 65 21.34 -13.55 7.97
N ILE A 66 21.08 -12.76 6.92
CA ILE A 66 20.39 -11.48 7.06
C ILE A 66 18.90 -11.70 7.26
N LEU A 67 18.30 -12.72 6.64
CA LEU A 67 16.91 -13.09 6.92
C LEU A 67 16.68 -13.52 8.36
N LYS A 68 17.71 -13.99 9.08
CA LYS A 68 17.61 -14.41 10.48
C LYS A 68 17.34 -13.21 11.38
N GLY A 69 16.22 -13.27 12.12
CA GLY A 69 15.87 -12.26 13.11
C GLY A 69 15.04 -11.10 12.55
N TRP A 70 14.62 -11.18 11.28
CA TRP A 70 13.62 -10.24 10.77
C TRP A 70 12.25 -10.49 11.37
N ILE A 71 11.61 -9.39 11.70
CA ILE A 71 10.26 -9.37 12.20
C ILE A 71 9.38 -8.68 11.15
N TRP A 72 8.66 -9.52 10.41
CA TRP A 72 7.81 -9.11 9.30
C TRP A 72 6.41 -8.77 9.79
N THR A 73 5.72 -7.92 9.03
CA THR A 73 4.29 -7.68 9.21
C THR A 73 3.49 -8.94 8.86
N PRO A 74 2.31 -9.16 9.46
CA PRO A 74 1.45 -10.29 9.11
C PRO A 74 1.06 -10.33 7.62
N ALA A 75 0.93 -9.15 6.99
CA ALA A 75 0.89 -9.01 5.55
C ALA A 75 2.34 -8.96 5.02
N LEU A 76 2.72 -9.92 4.19
CA LEU A 76 4.09 -10.02 3.65
C LEU A 76 4.35 -9.01 2.54
N TYR A 77 3.29 -8.60 1.83
CA TYR A 77 3.35 -7.70 0.69
C TYR A 77 4.30 -8.20 -0.41
N PHE A 78 4.52 -9.51 -0.48
CA PHE A 78 5.50 -10.13 -1.38
C PHE A 78 5.20 -9.82 -2.86
N PHE A 79 3.93 -9.82 -3.25
CA PHE A 79 3.53 -9.58 -4.64
C PHE A 79 2.24 -8.73 -4.74
N PRO A 80 2.18 -7.75 -5.66
CA PRO A 80 3.26 -7.29 -6.52
C PRO A 80 4.29 -6.39 -5.81
N ASP A 81 3.97 -5.85 -4.62
CA ASP A 81 4.70 -4.71 -4.03
C ASP A 81 6.20 -4.96 -3.85
N LEU A 82 6.61 -5.97 -3.06
CA LEU A 82 8.02 -6.25 -2.80
C LEU A 82 8.78 -6.62 -4.08
N ALA A 83 8.21 -7.50 -4.90
CA ALA A 83 8.81 -7.94 -6.16
C ALA A 83 9.05 -6.76 -7.13
N GLN A 84 8.04 -5.89 -7.28
CA GLN A 84 8.12 -4.69 -8.09
C GLN A 84 9.17 -3.73 -7.53
N TYR A 85 9.14 -3.48 -6.22
CA TYR A 85 10.08 -2.56 -5.58
C TYR A 85 11.54 -3.02 -5.73
N PHE A 86 11.81 -4.32 -5.51
CA PHE A 86 13.16 -4.88 -5.64
C PHE A 86 13.65 -4.85 -7.09
N GLY A 87 12.79 -5.19 -8.05
CA GLY A 87 13.11 -5.08 -9.47
C GLY A 87 13.48 -3.64 -9.86
N LEU A 88 12.68 -2.67 -9.45
CA LEU A 88 12.95 -1.25 -9.69
C LEU A 88 14.23 -0.79 -9.00
N ARG A 89 14.47 -1.19 -7.74
CA ARG A 89 15.67 -0.79 -7.02
C ARG A 89 16.93 -1.31 -7.70
N THR A 90 16.88 -2.54 -8.21
CA THR A 90 17.95 -3.17 -8.98
C THR A 90 18.26 -2.37 -10.24
N ILE A 91 17.21 -1.95 -10.97
CA ILE A 91 17.36 -1.08 -12.15
C ILE A 91 18.08 0.22 -11.78
N TYR A 92 17.73 0.85 -10.65
CA TYR A 92 18.33 2.12 -10.23
C TYR A 92 19.64 1.99 -9.43
N LEU A 93 20.29 0.82 -9.41
CA LEU A 93 21.58 0.66 -8.71
C LEU A 93 22.70 1.54 -9.28
N PHE A 94 22.64 1.86 -10.57
CA PHE A 94 23.66 2.68 -11.24
C PHE A 94 23.61 4.17 -10.83
N LEU A 95 22.54 4.62 -10.16
CA LEU A 95 22.41 5.99 -9.71
C LEU A 95 23.13 6.17 -8.36
N GLU A 96 24.12 7.08 -8.32
CA GLU A 96 24.81 7.42 -7.07
C GLU A 96 23.94 8.27 -6.13
N LYS A 97 23.13 9.18 -6.69
CA LYS A 97 22.25 10.10 -5.95
C LYS A 97 20.80 9.94 -6.43
N GLY A 98 19.85 10.02 -5.50
CA GLY A 98 18.42 9.96 -5.82
C GLY A 98 17.90 8.56 -6.16
N ALA A 99 18.69 7.51 -5.96
CA ALA A 99 18.33 6.16 -6.38
C ALA A 99 17.12 5.59 -5.62
N TRP A 100 17.04 5.85 -4.31
CA TRP A 100 15.93 5.42 -3.47
C TRP A 100 14.64 6.18 -3.81
N GLU A 101 14.77 7.47 -4.05
CA GLU A 101 13.69 8.36 -4.45
C GLU A 101 13.15 7.96 -5.83
N ALA A 102 14.02 7.80 -6.83
CA ALA A 102 13.65 7.31 -8.16
C ALA A 102 12.93 5.95 -8.08
N THR A 103 13.39 5.04 -7.22
CA THR A 103 12.74 3.75 -6.98
C THR A 103 11.31 3.95 -6.45
N HIS A 104 11.09 4.78 -5.42
CA HIS A 104 9.75 5.02 -4.85
C HIS A 104 8.81 5.73 -5.82
N LEU A 105 9.29 6.75 -6.53
CA LEU A 105 8.48 7.52 -7.47
C LEU A 105 8.08 6.67 -8.68
N THR A 106 9.02 5.88 -9.22
CA THR A 106 8.71 4.95 -10.31
C THR A 106 7.82 3.81 -9.84
N TYR A 107 8.02 3.29 -8.61
CA TYR A 107 7.12 2.32 -8.01
C TYR A 107 5.68 2.86 -7.98
N SER A 108 5.50 4.08 -7.49
CA SER A 108 4.20 4.75 -7.40
C SER A 108 3.51 4.85 -8.77
N PHE A 109 4.26 5.26 -9.78
CA PHE A 109 3.76 5.35 -11.16
C PHE A 109 3.36 3.97 -11.70
N VAL A 110 4.24 2.97 -11.60
CA VAL A 110 4.00 1.61 -12.10
C VAL A 110 2.81 0.97 -11.38
N GLN A 111 2.70 1.16 -10.07
CA GLN A 111 1.59 0.66 -9.26
C GLN A 111 0.25 1.21 -9.73
N TRP A 112 0.17 2.53 -9.94
CA TRP A 112 -1.04 3.18 -10.42
C TRP A 112 -1.39 2.74 -11.84
N SER A 113 -0.39 2.65 -12.73
CA SER A 113 -0.58 2.11 -14.08
C SER A 113 -1.10 0.67 -14.05
N LEU A 114 -0.55 -0.20 -13.20
CA LEU A 114 -0.99 -1.59 -13.06
C LEU A 114 -2.46 -1.68 -12.63
N LEU A 115 -2.88 -0.81 -11.72
CA LEU A 115 -4.28 -0.67 -11.30
C LEU A 115 -5.18 -0.27 -12.49
N LEU A 116 -4.82 0.79 -13.21
CA LEU A 116 -5.60 1.29 -14.36
C LEU A 116 -5.72 0.23 -15.47
N PHE A 117 -4.61 -0.41 -15.83
CA PHE A 117 -4.62 -1.48 -16.83
C PHE A 117 -5.41 -2.70 -16.36
N GLY A 118 -5.44 -3.00 -15.06
CA GLY A 118 -6.28 -4.04 -14.48
C GLY A 118 -7.76 -3.76 -14.67
N ILE A 119 -8.21 -2.53 -14.41
CA ILE A 119 -9.61 -2.12 -14.65
C ILE A 119 -9.96 -2.25 -16.14
N LEU A 120 -9.11 -1.75 -17.03
CA LEU A 120 -9.35 -1.86 -18.48
C LEU A 120 -9.38 -3.30 -18.97
N TYR A 121 -8.51 -4.16 -18.44
CA TYR A 121 -8.47 -5.57 -18.77
C TYR A 121 -9.73 -6.30 -18.28
N LEU A 122 -10.24 -5.93 -17.10
CA LEU A 122 -11.53 -6.40 -16.60
C LEU A 122 -12.68 -5.97 -17.51
N PHE A 123 -12.72 -4.70 -17.93
CA PHE A 123 -13.74 -4.19 -18.85
C PHE A 123 -13.74 -4.96 -20.16
N LYS A 124 -12.55 -5.12 -20.79
CA LYS A 124 -12.39 -5.91 -22.01
C LYS A 124 -12.89 -7.34 -21.83
N THR A 125 -12.64 -7.95 -20.67
CA THR A 125 -13.03 -9.32 -20.38
C THR A 125 -14.54 -9.49 -20.23
N ILE A 126 -15.21 -8.64 -19.43
CA ILE A 126 -16.64 -8.80 -19.16
C ILE A 126 -17.51 -8.24 -20.29
N LEU A 127 -17.19 -7.06 -20.80
CA LEU A 127 -17.99 -6.42 -21.85
C LEU A 127 -17.82 -7.12 -23.20
N LYS A 128 -16.69 -7.81 -23.42
CA LYS A 128 -16.31 -8.42 -24.71
C LYS A 128 -16.28 -7.43 -25.87
N GLU A 129 -16.15 -6.15 -25.55
CA GLU A 129 -16.00 -5.07 -26.51
C GLU A 129 -14.51 -4.89 -26.81
N GLU A 130 -14.16 -4.78 -28.10
CA GLU A 130 -12.88 -4.19 -28.45
C GLU A 130 -12.93 -2.71 -28.09
N LEU A 131 -12.19 -2.35 -27.05
CA LEU A 131 -12.07 -0.95 -26.66
C LEU A 131 -11.28 -0.22 -27.75
N GLU A 132 -11.98 0.61 -28.52
CA GLU A 132 -11.35 1.51 -29.49
C GLU A 132 -10.20 2.29 -28.84
N ALA A 133 -9.10 2.49 -29.56
CA ALA A 133 -7.93 3.21 -29.05
C ALA A 133 -8.29 4.56 -28.42
N ARG A 134 -9.28 5.26 -28.98
CA ARG A 134 -9.81 6.51 -28.43
C ARG A 134 -10.39 6.36 -27.02
N LYS A 135 -11.20 5.32 -26.79
CA LYS A 135 -11.81 5.03 -25.48
C LYS A 135 -10.70 4.75 -24.47
N ILE A 136 -9.77 3.86 -24.82
CA ILE A 136 -8.61 3.53 -23.97
C ILE A 136 -7.84 4.80 -23.59
N SER A 137 -7.54 5.65 -24.57
CA SER A 137 -6.83 6.91 -24.34
C SER A 137 -7.56 7.83 -23.38
N ILE A 138 -8.86 8.07 -23.57
CA ILE A 138 -9.67 8.91 -22.67
C ILE A 138 -9.68 8.34 -21.25
N LEU A 139 -9.90 7.02 -21.11
CA LEU A 139 -9.95 6.33 -19.82
C LEU A 139 -8.60 6.39 -19.09
N LEU A 140 -7.49 6.15 -19.79
CA LEU A 140 -6.15 6.24 -19.21
C LEU A 140 -5.81 7.67 -18.82
N THR A 141 -6.09 8.66 -19.66
CA THR A 141 -5.85 10.08 -19.32
C THR A 141 -6.64 10.48 -18.07
N PHE A 142 -7.92 10.10 -17.99
CA PHE A 142 -8.72 10.35 -16.80
C PHE A 142 -8.14 9.64 -15.57
N GLY A 143 -7.76 8.36 -15.70
CA GLY A 143 -7.15 7.61 -14.61
C GLY A 143 -5.85 8.22 -14.09
N TYR A 144 -4.96 8.66 -14.99
CA TYR A 144 -3.73 9.36 -14.59
C TYR A 144 -4.01 10.74 -14.01
N PHE A 145 -5.01 11.46 -14.54
CA PHE A 145 -5.46 12.73 -13.98
C PHE A 145 -5.97 12.55 -12.54
N VAL A 146 -6.79 11.53 -12.26
CA VAL A 146 -7.24 11.21 -10.89
C VAL A 146 -6.04 10.94 -9.99
N GLY A 147 -5.07 10.14 -10.42
CA GLY A 147 -3.85 9.90 -9.65
C GLY A 147 -3.10 11.21 -9.33
N SER A 148 -2.96 12.10 -10.32
CA SER A 148 -2.33 13.41 -10.15
C SER A 148 -3.10 14.31 -9.17
N ILE A 149 -4.44 14.25 -9.18
CA ILE A 149 -5.31 14.96 -8.22
C ILE A 149 -5.13 14.43 -6.80
N LEU A 150 -4.99 13.11 -6.59
CA LEU A 150 -4.72 12.54 -5.28
C LEU A 150 -3.42 13.08 -4.67
N PHE A 151 -2.35 13.18 -5.47
CA PHE A 151 -1.10 13.84 -5.06
C PHE A 151 -1.29 15.32 -4.78
N PHE A 152 -2.06 16.01 -5.63
CA PHE A 152 -2.28 17.44 -5.48
C PHE A 152 -2.94 17.78 -4.13
N PHE A 153 -3.96 17.01 -3.76
CA PHE A 153 -4.70 17.16 -2.50
C PHE A 153 -4.15 16.35 -1.33
N LYS A 154 -3.09 15.57 -1.54
CA LYS A 154 -2.44 14.73 -0.50
C LYS A 154 -3.40 13.70 0.10
N LYS A 155 -4.27 13.12 -0.74
CA LYS A 155 -5.31 12.17 -0.34
C LYS A 155 -4.95 10.76 -0.79
N ASP A 156 -5.27 9.79 0.07
CA ASP A 156 -5.12 8.35 -0.19
C ASP A 156 -3.75 7.93 -0.72
N LEU A 157 -2.70 8.63 -0.26
CA LEU A 157 -1.34 8.45 -0.75
C LEU A 157 -0.80 7.03 -0.55
N PHE A 158 -1.37 6.28 0.40
CA PHE A 158 -1.00 4.89 0.69
C PHE A 158 -1.07 3.96 -0.52
N VAL A 159 -1.95 4.23 -1.51
CA VAL A 159 -2.06 3.40 -2.74
C VAL A 159 -0.79 3.47 -3.60
N PHE A 160 -0.02 4.54 -3.45
CA PHE A 160 1.24 4.76 -4.15
C PHE A 160 2.46 4.27 -3.37
N LEU A 161 2.30 3.93 -2.09
CA LEU A 161 3.42 3.56 -1.22
C LEU A 161 3.65 2.03 -1.22
N PRO A 162 4.91 1.58 -1.20
CA PRO A 162 5.23 0.16 -1.04
C PRO A 162 4.90 -0.32 0.37
N GLY A 163 4.29 -1.50 0.50
CA GLY A 163 4.00 -2.10 1.81
C GLY A 163 2.73 -1.57 2.52
N PHE A 164 1.82 -0.94 1.77
CA PHE A 164 0.59 -0.33 2.28
C PHE A 164 -0.70 -0.97 1.70
N HIS A 165 -0.68 -2.26 1.38
CA HIS A 165 -1.77 -2.98 0.73
C HIS A 165 -2.12 -2.50 -0.70
N GLY A 166 -1.40 -1.52 -1.23
CA GLY A 166 -1.59 -0.99 -2.59
C GLY A 166 -1.51 -2.09 -3.65
N GLY A 167 -0.67 -3.10 -3.45
CA GLY A 167 -0.52 -4.28 -4.31
C GLY A 167 -1.80 -5.04 -4.57
N ASN A 168 -2.57 -5.24 -3.50
CA ASN A 168 -3.84 -5.93 -3.58
C ASN A 168 -4.86 -5.11 -4.38
N LEU A 169 -4.89 -3.80 -4.19
CA LEU A 169 -5.78 -2.92 -4.95
C LEU A 169 -5.41 -2.92 -6.44
N ALA A 170 -4.13 -2.81 -6.77
CA ALA A 170 -3.68 -2.83 -8.17
C ALA A 170 -3.96 -4.18 -8.85
N SER A 171 -3.97 -5.28 -8.09
CA SER A 171 -4.14 -6.64 -8.59
C SER A 171 -5.60 -7.14 -8.62
N LEU A 172 -6.52 -6.49 -7.90
CA LEU A 172 -7.88 -6.99 -7.70
C LEU A 172 -8.66 -7.14 -9.02
N SER A 173 -8.63 -6.12 -9.87
CA SER A 173 -9.33 -6.15 -11.17
C SER A 173 -8.74 -7.22 -12.12
N TRP A 174 -7.43 -7.50 -12.02
CA TRP A 174 -6.81 -8.61 -12.75
C TRP A 174 -7.34 -9.96 -12.27
N ALA A 175 -7.43 -10.15 -10.95
CA ALA A 175 -7.96 -11.38 -10.36
C ALA A 175 -9.41 -11.62 -10.79
N TRP A 176 -10.26 -10.59 -10.76
CA TRP A 176 -11.63 -10.71 -11.29
C TRP A 176 -11.64 -11.03 -12.78
N ALA A 177 -10.76 -10.42 -13.59
CA ALA A 177 -10.70 -10.73 -15.02
C ALA A 177 -10.30 -12.20 -15.27
N PHE A 178 -9.34 -12.72 -14.51
CA PHE A 178 -8.98 -14.15 -14.60
C PHE A 178 -10.11 -15.06 -14.13
N TYR A 179 -10.86 -14.65 -13.11
CA TYR A 179 -12.08 -15.35 -12.68
C TYR A 179 -13.11 -15.45 -13.81
N PHE A 180 -13.48 -14.34 -14.44
CA PHE A 180 -14.47 -14.35 -15.51
C PHE A 180 -14.00 -15.13 -16.75
N LYS A 181 -12.70 -15.10 -17.08
CA LYS A 181 -12.16 -15.95 -18.16
C LYS A 181 -12.23 -17.44 -17.82
N TRP A 182 -12.01 -17.81 -16.56
CA TRP A 182 -12.20 -19.19 -16.11
C TRP A 182 -13.68 -19.59 -16.19
N GLU A 183 -14.59 -18.74 -15.73
CA GLU A 183 -16.03 -18.97 -15.75
C GLU A 183 -16.54 -19.27 -17.18
N GLU A 184 -16.01 -18.54 -18.15
CA GLU A 184 -16.36 -18.66 -19.57
C GLU A 184 -15.69 -19.87 -20.24
N GLU A 185 -14.36 -19.94 -20.24
CA GLU A 185 -13.60 -20.90 -21.06
C GLU A 185 -13.48 -22.29 -20.42
N LYS A 186 -13.48 -22.38 -19.08
CA LYS A 186 -13.39 -23.62 -18.29
C LYS A 186 -12.24 -24.57 -18.66
N ASN A 187 -11.13 -24.03 -19.18
CA ASN A 187 -9.96 -24.84 -19.54
C ASN A 187 -8.91 -24.90 -18.40
N THR A 188 -8.09 -25.94 -18.41
CA THR A 188 -7.04 -26.19 -17.40
C THR A 188 -6.07 -25.03 -17.26
N LYS A 189 -5.74 -24.33 -18.36
CA LYS A 189 -4.82 -23.19 -18.32
C LYS A 189 -5.40 -22.05 -17.47
N ARG A 190 -6.68 -21.69 -17.67
CA ARG A 190 -7.35 -20.65 -16.87
C ARG A 190 -7.52 -21.09 -15.41
N PHE A 191 -7.81 -22.36 -15.18
CA PHE A 191 -7.86 -22.93 -13.83
C PHE A 191 -6.55 -22.71 -13.06
N VAL A 192 -5.42 -23.10 -13.67
CA VAL A 192 -4.08 -22.99 -13.07
C VAL A 192 -3.72 -21.52 -12.85
N ILE A 193 -3.96 -20.66 -13.84
CA ILE A 193 -3.69 -19.22 -13.73
C ILE A 193 -4.47 -18.61 -12.57
N LEU A 194 -5.78 -18.86 -12.48
CA LEU A 194 -6.61 -18.32 -11.39
C LEU A 194 -6.15 -18.85 -10.02
N THR A 195 -5.90 -20.16 -9.92
CA THR A 195 -5.39 -20.79 -8.69
C THR A 195 -4.09 -20.14 -8.24
N PHE A 196 -3.15 -19.95 -9.17
CA PHE A 196 -1.85 -19.34 -8.91
C PHE A 196 -1.96 -17.88 -8.46
N PHE A 197 -2.79 -17.06 -9.12
CA PHE A 197 -2.97 -15.66 -8.72
C PHE A 197 -3.68 -15.53 -7.37
N VAL A 198 -4.71 -16.33 -7.11
CA VAL A 198 -5.37 -16.36 -5.78
C VAL A 198 -4.38 -16.80 -4.71
N PHE A 199 -3.56 -17.83 -4.98
CA PHE A 199 -2.49 -18.25 -4.09
C PHE A 199 -1.51 -17.10 -3.79
N LEU A 200 -0.97 -16.44 -4.83
CA LEU A 200 0.02 -15.38 -4.67
C LEU A 200 -0.54 -14.18 -3.91
N PHE A 201 -1.72 -13.69 -4.28
CA PHE A 201 -2.31 -12.49 -3.66
C PHE A 201 -2.75 -12.77 -2.22
N ALA A 202 -3.36 -13.93 -1.95
CA ALA A 202 -3.75 -14.31 -0.59
C ALA A 202 -2.54 -14.54 0.33
N LEU A 203 -1.44 -15.09 -0.20
CA LEU A 203 -0.19 -15.25 0.57
C LEU A 203 0.50 -13.90 0.81
N SER A 204 0.44 -13.00 -0.16
CA SER A 204 1.02 -11.65 -0.07
C SER A 204 0.32 -10.83 1.01
N ASP A 205 -1.01 -10.77 0.97
CA ASP A 205 -1.79 -9.99 1.93
C ASP A 205 -3.25 -10.49 1.98
N LEU A 206 -3.66 -10.96 3.17
CA LEU A 206 -4.95 -11.60 3.41
C LEU A 206 -6.15 -10.66 3.19
N ILE A 207 -5.96 -9.34 3.20
CA ILE A 207 -7.02 -8.36 2.87
C ILE A 207 -7.53 -8.55 1.43
N PHE A 208 -6.72 -9.16 0.55
CA PHE A 208 -7.16 -9.56 -0.80
C PHE A 208 -8.43 -10.40 -0.77
N LEU A 209 -8.58 -11.32 0.18
CA LEU A 209 -9.69 -12.28 0.21
C LEU A 209 -11.07 -11.62 0.34
N PRO A 210 -11.34 -10.78 1.36
CA PRO A 210 -12.62 -10.08 1.44
C PRO A 210 -12.85 -9.15 0.24
N TYR A 211 -11.81 -8.46 -0.26
CA TYR A 211 -11.90 -7.61 -1.44
C TYR A 211 -12.32 -8.37 -2.70
N PHE A 212 -11.77 -9.58 -2.88
CA PHE A 212 -12.01 -10.43 -4.04
C PHE A 212 -13.33 -11.20 -3.93
N LEU A 213 -13.57 -11.86 -2.80
CA LEU A 213 -14.64 -12.83 -2.62
C LEU A 213 -16.01 -12.18 -2.39
N ILE A 214 -16.10 -11.14 -1.56
CA ILE A 214 -17.40 -10.55 -1.19
C ILE A 214 -18.13 -10.02 -2.43
N PRO A 215 -17.51 -9.21 -3.31
CA PRO A 215 -18.19 -8.73 -4.52
C PRO A 215 -18.62 -9.86 -5.46
N LEU A 216 -17.80 -10.91 -5.62
CA LEU A 216 -18.16 -12.09 -6.43
C LEU A 216 -19.33 -12.87 -5.84
N LEU A 217 -19.35 -13.07 -4.52
CA LEU A 217 -20.42 -13.76 -3.82
C LEU A 217 -21.74 -13.00 -3.95
N VAL A 218 -21.73 -11.67 -3.76
CA VAL A 218 -22.92 -10.82 -3.93
C VAL A 218 -23.48 -10.96 -5.34
N LEU A 219 -22.62 -10.97 -6.36
CA LEU A 219 -23.02 -11.13 -7.75
C LEU A 219 -23.65 -12.51 -8.01
N HIS A 220 -23.07 -13.61 -7.49
CA HIS A 220 -23.65 -14.95 -7.66
C HIS A 220 -24.92 -15.18 -6.85
N VAL A 221 -25.00 -14.65 -5.62
CA VAL A 221 -26.23 -14.73 -4.80
C VAL A 221 -27.36 -13.98 -5.50
N SER A 222 -27.10 -12.80 -6.05
CA SER A 222 -28.08 -12.06 -6.85
C SER A 222 -28.60 -12.88 -8.06
N LYS A 223 -27.69 -13.52 -8.81
CA LYS A 223 -28.06 -14.41 -9.93
C LYS A 223 -28.88 -15.63 -9.47
N LEU A 224 -28.54 -16.23 -8.33
CA LEU A 224 -29.28 -17.37 -7.78
C LEU A 224 -30.71 -17.01 -7.36
N VAL A 225 -30.88 -15.85 -6.72
CA VAL A 225 -32.19 -15.36 -6.26
C VAL A 225 -33.13 -15.10 -7.45
N GLN A 226 -32.61 -14.57 -8.56
CA GLN A 226 -33.39 -14.29 -9.76
C GLN A 226 -33.83 -15.56 -10.52
N GLU A 227 -32.97 -16.59 -10.58
CA GLU A 227 -33.15 -17.70 -11.51
C GLU A 227 -33.60 -19.04 -10.88
N ARG A 228 -33.65 -19.14 -9.54
CA ARG A 228 -34.25 -20.23 -8.73
C ARG A 228 -34.02 -21.68 -9.23
N THR A 229 -32.84 -22.01 -9.76
CA THR A 229 -32.55 -23.35 -10.33
C THR A 229 -31.39 -24.06 -9.63
N PHE A 230 -31.63 -25.27 -9.11
CA PHE A 230 -30.63 -26.07 -8.38
C PHE A 230 -29.38 -26.43 -9.20
N GLN A 231 -29.52 -26.60 -10.52
CA GLN A 231 -28.40 -26.88 -11.42
C GLN A 231 -27.38 -25.72 -11.46
N LYS A 232 -27.82 -24.47 -11.26
CA LYS A 232 -26.91 -23.32 -11.19
C LYS A 232 -26.08 -23.29 -9.91
N THR A 233 -26.61 -23.78 -8.79
CA THR A 233 -25.86 -23.90 -7.53
C THR A 233 -24.65 -24.81 -7.67
N LYS A 234 -24.81 -25.99 -8.30
CA LYS A 234 -23.68 -26.90 -8.58
C LYS A 234 -22.61 -26.26 -9.47
N LYS A 235 -23.05 -25.50 -10.48
CA LYS A 235 -22.16 -24.79 -11.40
C LYS A 235 -21.37 -23.68 -10.70
N ILE A 236 -22.00 -22.94 -9.79
CA ILE A 236 -21.32 -21.90 -8.99
C ILE A 236 -20.25 -22.53 -8.10
N ILE A 237 -20.56 -23.62 -7.39
CA ILE A 237 -19.58 -24.31 -6.53
C ILE A 237 -18.33 -24.71 -7.33
N TYR A 238 -18.50 -25.22 -8.56
CA TYR A 238 -17.38 -25.55 -9.44
C TYR A 238 -16.49 -24.34 -9.77
N PHE A 239 -17.07 -23.15 -9.97
CA PHE A 239 -16.29 -21.95 -10.27
C PHE A 239 -15.41 -21.47 -9.11
N TYR A 240 -15.79 -21.80 -7.87
CA TYR A 240 -15.00 -21.49 -6.68
C TYR A 240 -13.90 -22.51 -6.38
N PHE A 241 -13.84 -23.65 -7.10
CA PHE A 241 -12.81 -24.67 -6.86
C PHE A 241 -11.36 -24.16 -7.01
N PRO A 242 -10.96 -23.47 -8.10
CA PRO A 242 -9.58 -22.93 -8.20
C PRO A 242 -9.29 -21.86 -7.13
N ILE A 243 -10.31 -21.10 -6.73
CA ILE A 243 -10.19 -20.09 -5.67
C ILE A 243 -9.89 -20.79 -4.34
N LEU A 244 -10.68 -21.79 -3.97
CA LEU A 244 -10.50 -22.56 -2.74
C LEU A 244 -9.12 -23.23 -2.71
N LEU A 245 -8.69 -23.84 -3.82
CA LEU A 245 -7.38 -24.45 -3.94
C LEU A 245 -6.25 -23.41 -3.72
N GLY A 246 -6.35 -22.24 -4.35
CA GLY A 246 -5.39 -21.15 -4.16
C GLY A 246 -5.31 -20.69 -2.70
N ILE A 247 -6.45 -20.53 -2.03
CA ILE A 247 -6.52 -20.17 -0.60
C ILE A 247 -5.89 -21.25 0.29
N ILE A 248 -6.17 -22.53 0.03
CA ILE A 248 -5.59 -23.65 0.78
C ILE A 248 -4.07 -23.65 0.63
N LEU A 249 -3.56 -23.51 -0.60
CA LEU A 249 -2.12 -23.42 -0.85
C LEU A 249 -1.50 -22.22 -0.14
N ALA A 250 -2.17 -21.06 -0.15
CA ALA A 250 -1.68 -19.86 0.52
C ALA A 250 -1.61 -20.07 2.04
N ARG A 251 -2.63 -20.71 2.62
CA ARG A 251 -2.64 -21.07 4.04
C ARG A 251 -1.53 -22.04 4.41
N VAL A 252 -1.31 -23.08 3.59
CA VAL A 252 -0.22 -24.05 3.82
C VAL A 252 1.14 -23.37 3.76
N ALA A 253 1.38 -22.53 2.74
CA ALA A 253 2.61 -21.76 2.60
C ALA A 253 2.79 -20.78 3.78
N TYR A 254 1.74 -20.06 4.18
CA TYR A 254 1.79 -19.16 5.33
C TYR A 254 2.10 -19.91 6.63
N GLN A 255 1.52 -21.09 6.85
CA GLN A 255 1.83 -21.92 8.01
C GLN A 255 3.28 -22.41 8.01
N ALA A 256 3.83 -22.77 6.83
CA ALA A 256 5.23 -23.14 6.69
C ALA A 256 6.16 -21.94 6.99
N LEU A 257 5.81 -20.75 6.51
CA LEU A 257 6.55 -19.51 6.81
C LEU A 257 6.47 -19.13 8.29
N LYS A 258 5.31 -19.30 8.94
CA LYS A 258 5.15 -18.99 10.37
C LYS A 258 6.01 -19.90 11.26
N LYS A 259 6.18 -21.17 10.88
CA LYS A 259 7.04 -22.13 11.59
C LYS A 259 8.53 -21.90 11.33
N ASN A 260 8.88 -20.97 10.45
CA ASN A 260 10.26 -20.72 10.10
C ASN A 260 10.92 -19.80 11.15
N PRO A 261 12.01 -20.23 11.84
CA PRO A 261 12.66 -19.43 12.87
C PRO A 261 13.39 -18.18 12.33
N PHE A 262 13.54 -18.06 11.00
CA PHE A 262 14.19 -16.91 10.39
C PHE A 262 13.28 -15.67 10.36
N VAL A 263 11.96 -15.85 10.16
CA VAL A 263 11.00 -14.75 9.97
C VAL A 263 9.91 -14.81 11.03
N PHE A 264 9.81 -13.77 11.85
CA PHE A 264 8.82 -13.68 12.91
C PHE A 264 7.64 -12.78 12.55
N PHE A 265 6.43 -13.18 12.95
CA PHE A 265 5.19 -12.44 12.77
C PHE A 265 4.58 -12.03 14.13
N PRO A 266 4.77 -10.78 14.57
CA PRO A 266 4.42 -10.33 15.92
C PRO A 266 2.92 -10.37 16.21
N GLY A 267 2.09 -10.15 15.19
CA GLY A 267 0.63 -10.14 15.33
C GLY A 267 0.02 -11.48 15.77
N THR A 268 0.75 -12.59 15.68
CA THR A 268 0.22 -13.92 16.02
C THR A 268 0.22 -14.24 17.53
N LEU A 269 1.05 -13.56 18.32
CA LEU A 269 1.05 -13.70 19.79
C LEU A 269 0.07 -12.75 20.46
N VAL A 270 -0.12 -11.57 19.88
CA VAL A 270 -1.00 -10.52 20.40
C VAL A 270 -2.48 -10.88 20.18
N SER A 271 -2.85 -11.53 19.07
CA SER A 271 -4.25 -11.89 18.80
C SER A 271 -4.80 -12.98 19.72
N ALA A 272 -3.96 -13.90 20.19
CA ALA A 272 -4.38 -14.97 21.10
C ALA A 272 -4.66 -14.46 22.52
N LYS A 273 -3.94 -13.43 22.96
CA LYS A 273 -4.07 -12.83 24.30
C LYS A 273 -5.09 -11.70 24.36
N LEU A 274 -5.17 -10.85 23.32
CA LEU A 274 -6.17 -9.77 23.29
C LEU A 274 -7.59 -10.33 23.33
N GLY A 275 -7.90 -11.44 22.67
CA GLY A 275 -9.24 -12.07 22.74
C GLY A 275 -9.64 -12.63 24.12
N HIS A 276 -8.72 -12.65 25.09
CA HIS A 276 -8.98 -13.14 26.45
C HIS A 276 -8.73 -12.10 27.55
N GLU A 277 -7.80 -11.15 27.35
CA GLU A 277 -7.45 -10.13 28.35
C GLU A 277 -8.11 -8.77 28.10
N SER A 278 -8.58 -8.46 26.89
CA SER A 278 -9.57 -7.39 26.74
C SER A 278 -10.91 -7.92 27.23
N GLY A 279 -11.14 -7.78 28.54
CA GLY A 279 -12.49 -7.93 29.12
C GLY A 279 -13.46 -7.18 28.21
N PRO A 280 -14.67 -7.72 27.95
CA PRO A 280 -15.50 -7.34 26.82
C PRO A 280 -15.54 -5.81 26.74
N ALA A 281 -14.77 -5.24 25.80
CA ALA A 281 -14.84 -3.83 25.53
C ALA A 281 -16.31 -3.60 25.27
N LYS A 282 -17.00 -2.83 26.12
CA LYS A 282 -18.47 -2.74 26.10
C LYS A 282 -18.84 -2.51 24.64
N LEU A 283 -19.47 -3.52 24.04
CA LEU A 283 -19.83 -3.54 22.64
C LEU A 283 -20.99 -2.57 22.46
N GLU A 284 -20.72 -1.29 22.66
CA GLU A 284 -21.72 -0.25 22.55
C GLU A 284 -21.98 -0.04 21.07
N ILE A 285 -23.21 -0.28 20.65
CA ILE A 285 -23.67 -0.07 19.27
C ILE A 285 -23.38 1.36 18.80
N SER A 286 -23.33 2.33 19.73
CA SER A 286 -22.88 3.70 19.50
C SER A 286 -21.48 3.79 18.88
N ASN A 287 -20.54 2.92 19.26
CA ASN A 287 -19.18 2.87 18.71
C ASN A 287 -19.17 2.40 17.24
N LEU A 288 -20.03 1.45 16.89
CA LEU A 288 -20.20 1.02 15.51
C LEU A 288 -20.77 2.16 14.66
N PHE A 289 -21.85 2.81 15.11
CA PHE A 289 -22.44 3.95 14.40
C PHE A 289 -21.46 5.11 14.25
N ARG A 290 -20.68 5.41 15.30
CA ARG A 290 -19.61 6.41 15.24
C ARG A 290 -18.57 6.06 14.17
N SER A 291 -18.15 4.80 14.12
CA SER A 291 -17.15 4.33 13.15
C SER A 291 -17.68 4.39 11.72
N VAL A 292 -18.96 4.03 11.50
CA VAL A 292 -19.66 4.19 10.22
C VAL A 292 -19.75 5.66 9.82
N PHE A 293 -20.09 6.55 10.76
CA PHE A 293 -20.17 7.99 10.49
C PHE A 293 -18.80 8.58 10.12
N VAL A 294 -17.75 8.25 10.87
CA VAL A 294 -16.38 8.68 10.55
C VAL A 294 -15.96 8.15 9.18
N PHE A 295 -16.16 6.85 8.91
CA PHE A 295 -15.87 6.26 7.61
C PHE A 295 -16.60 7.00 6.47
N ALA A 296 -17.91 7.23 6.62
CA ALA A 296 -18.71 7.93 5.62
C ALA A 296 -18.28 9.39 5.45
N ARG A 297 -17.91 10.07 6.54
CA ARG A 297 -17.41 11.45 6.52
C ARG A 297 -16.06 11.55 5.84
N GLU A 298 -15.12 10.63 6.08
CA GLU A 298 -13.80 10.69 5.44
C GLU A 298 -13.86 10.27 3.96
N ASN A 299 -14.82 9.41 3.60
CA ASN A 299 -14.95 8.85 2.25
C ASN A 299 -16.13 9.41 1.45
N TRP A 300 -16.75 10.51 1.88
CA TRP A 300 -18.03 10.99 1.33
C TRP A 300 -17.98 11.26 -0.17
N ILE A 301 -16.86 11.79 -0.69
CA ILE A 301 -16.67 12.07 -2.13
C ILE A 301 -16.72 10.76 -2.92
N TYR A 302 -16.00 9.74 -2.46
CA TYR A 302 -15.96 8.44 -3.13
C TYR A 302 -17.31 7.74 -3.09
N LEU A 303 -17.99 7.78 -1.94
CA LEU A 303 -19.34 7.20 -1.78
C LEU A 303 -20.36 7.92 -2.67
N PHE A 304 -20.27 9.24 -2.77
CA PHE A 304 -21.12 10.03 -3.67
C PHE A 304 -20.88 9.67 -5.14
N ILE A 305 -19.61 9.67 -5.58
CA ILE A 305 -19.24 9.26 -6.95
C ILE A 305 -19.75 7.85 -7.26
N LEU A 306 -19.61 6.93 -6.30
CA LEU A 306 -20.02 5.54 -6.47
C LEU A 306 -21.55 5.41 -6.62
N LEU A 307 -22.32 6.00 -5.71
CA LEU A 307 -23.78 5.91 -5.69
C LEU A 307 -24.40 6.68 -6.87
N ALA A 308 -23.97 7.93 -7.10
CA ALA A 308 -24.45 8.74 -8.20
C ALA A 308 -24.02 8.13 -9.54
N GLY A 309 -22.77 7.69 -9.66
CA GLY A 309 -22.25 7.03 -10.85
C GLY A 309 -23.04 5.77 -11.21
N PHE A 310 -23.35 4.92 -10.22
CA PHE A 310 -24.19 3.75 -10.44
C PHE A 310 -25.62 4.09 -10.85
N ALA A 311 -26.23 5.09 -10.20
CA ALA A 311 -27.58 5.54 -10.55
C ALA A 311 -27.66 6.08 -11.98
N VAL A 312 -26.72 6.97 -12.36
CA VAL A 312 -26.66 7.53 -13.71
C VAL A 312 -26.33 6.45 -14.75
N LEU A 313 -25.41 5.54 -14.44
CA LEU A 313 -25.11 4.39 -15.29
C LEU A 313 -26.38 3.59 -15.58
N TYR A 314 -27.18 3.29 -14.55
CA TYR A 314 -28.45 2.58 -14.71
C TYR A 314 -29.42 3.30 -15.68
N PHE A 315 -29.48 4.64 -15.64
CA PHE A 315 -30.30 5.42 -16.58
C PHE A 315 -29.76 5.38 -18.01
N ILE A 316 -28.45 5.51 -18.21
CA ILE A 316 -27.81 5.44 -19.53
C ILE A 316 -28.07 4.07 -20.17
N LEU A 317 -27.92 3.00 -19.40
CA LEU A 317 -28.07 1.63 -19.89
C LEU A 317 -29.51 1.26 -20.27
N ARG A 318 -30.53 2.10 -19.97
CA ARG A 318 -31.93 1.81 -20.36
C ARG A 318 -32.13 1.73 -21.87
N GLN A 319 -31.27 2.40 -22.64
CA GLN A 319 -31.36 2.45 -24.11
C GLN A 319 -30.44 1.42 -24.79
N GLU A 320 -29.61 0.70 -24.03
CA GLU A 320 -28.70 -0.31 -24.58
C GLU A 320 -29.37 -1.67 -24.72
N LYS A 321 -28.76 -2.56 -25.51
CA LYS A 321 -29.20 -3.95 -25.64
C LYS A 321 -29.17 -4.65 -24.29
N GLU A 322 -30.14 -5.55 -24.06
CA GLU A 322 -30.29 -6.31 -22.80
C GLU A 322 -28.98 -6.94 -22.31
N GLU A 323 -28.19 -7.53 -23.22
CA GLU A 323 -26.93 -8.20 -22.90
C GLU A 323 -25.82 -7.22 -22.46
N GLU A 324 -25.66 -6.10 -23.17
CA GLU A 324 -24.66 -5.06 -22.87
C GLU A 324 -25.01 -4.34 -21.55
N LYS A 325 -26.30 -4.05 -21.37
CA LYS A 325 -26.87 -3.53 -20.12
C LYS A 325 -26.56 -4.46 -18.96
N ARG A 326 -26.85 -5.77 -19.10
CA ARG A 326 -26.60 -6.76 -18.04
C ARG A 326 -25.12 -6.82 -17.66
N LYS A 327 -24.20 -6.92 -18.62
CA LYS A 327 -22.75 -6.98 -18.36
C LYS A 327 -22.24 -5.72 -17.65
N SER A 328 -22.74 -4.55 -18.03
CA SER A 328 -22.39 -3.28 -17.39
C SER A 328 -22.93 -3.18 -15.97
N ILE A 329 -24.16 -3.67 -15.71
CA ILE A 329 -24.72 -3.75 -14.36
C ILE A 329 -23.93 -4.75 -13.50
N GLU A 330 -23.51 -5.88 -14.06
CA GLU A 330 -22.65 -6.86 -13.37
C GLU A 330 -21.33 -6.22 -12.92
N LEU A 331 -20.63 -5.49 -13.81
CA LEU A 331 -19.44 -4.70 -13.45
C LEU A 331 -19.71 -3.64 -12.39
N GLY A 332 -20.78 -2.85 -12.57
CA GLY A 332 -21.16 -1.82 -11.62
C GLY A 332 -21.44 -2.41 -10.22
N SER A 333 -22.07 -3.58 -10.16
CA SER A 333 -22.38 -4.28 -8.91
C SER A 333 -21.13 -4.78 -8.19
N LEU A 334 -20.09 -5.21 -8.93
CA LEU A 334 -18.80 -5.59 -8.35
C LEU A 334 -18.15 -4.40 -7.65
N PHE A 335 -18.02 -3.25 -8.34
CA PHE A 335 -17.45 -2.06 -7.73
C PHE A 335 -18.31 -1.56 -6.58
N LEU A 336 -19.64 -1.49 -6.74
CA LEU A 336 -20.55 -1.06 -5.67
C LEU A 336 -20.39 -1.92 -4.40
N SER A 337 -20.30 -3.24 -4.56
CA SER A 337 -20.08 -4.17 -3.45
C SER A 337 -18.71 -3.97 -2.79
N LEU A 338 -17.66 -3.72 -3.58
CA LEU A 338 -16.32 -3.42 -3.07
C LEU A 338 -16.30 -2.10 -2.27
N GLY A 339 -17.02 -1.07 -2.71
CA GLY A 339 -16.99 0.24 -2.07
C GLY A 339 -17.93 0.41 -0.87
N ILE A 340 -18.91 -0.49 -0.70
CA ILE A 340 -19.93 -0.38 0.37
C ILE A 340 -19.92 -1.60 1.28
N LEU A 341 -20.11 -2.80 0.72
CA LEU A 341 -20.32 -4.01 1.53
C LEU A 341 -19.03 -4.47 2.20
N VAL A 342 -17.90 -4.41 1.49
CA VAL A 342 -16.59 -4.77 2.05
C VAL A 342 -16.20 -3.89 3.24
N PRO A 343 -16.24 -2.53 3.15
CA PRO A 343 -16.07 -1.66 4.32
C PRO A 343 -17.03 -1.98 5.46
N GLY A 344 -18.31 -2.25 5.16
CA GLY A 344 -19.30 -2.63 6.16
C GLY A 344 -18.91 -3.90 6.92
N VAL A 345 -18.40 -4.92 6.21
CA VAL A 345 -17.89 -6.15 6.83
C VAL A 345 -16.66 -5.87 7.71
N PHE A 346 -15.74 -5.02 7.28
CA PHE A 346 -14.58 -4.64 8.12
C PHE A 346 -14.96 -3.85 9.36
N LEU A 347 -15.91 -2.93 9.26
CA LEU A 347 -16.42 -2.21 10.44
C LEU A 347 -17.13 -3.16 11.41
N PHE A 348 -17.93 -4.11 10.90
CA PHE A 348 -18.58 -5.10 11.75
C PHE A 348 -17.58 -6.07 12.39
N TYR A 349 -16.57 -6.51 11.64
CA TYR A 349 -15.49 -7.35 12.15
C TYR A 349 -14.66 -6.61 13.21
N GLY A 350 -14.28 -5.36 12.93
CA GLY A 350 -13.60 -4.49 13.90
C GLY A 350 -14.43 -4.29 15.17
N TYR A 351 -15.73 -4.07 15.04
CA TYR A 351 -16.65 -3.96 16.18
C TYR A 351 -16.68 -5.25 16.99
N SER A 352 -16.80 -6.41 16.35
CA SER A 352 -16.81 -7.71 17.04
C SER A 352 -15.53 -8.00 17.83
N LEU A 353 -14.41 -7.35 17.46
CA LEU A 353 -13.12 -7.44 18.13
C LEU A 353 -12.86 -6.28 19.10
N GLY A 354 -13.79 -5.34 19.26
CA GLY A 354 -13.62 -4.15 20.11
C GLY A 354 -12.72 -3.06 19.51
N PHE A 355 -12.36 -3.14 18.22
CA PHE A 355 -11.52 -2.17 17.51
C PHE A 355 -12.34 -1.05 16.84
N THR A 356 -13.44 -0.61 17.45
CA THR A 356 -14.27 0.52 16.95
C THR A 356 -14.43 1.56 18.05
N GLY A 357 -14.46 2.84 17.69
CA GLY A 357 -14.52 3.92 18.69
C GLY A 357 -13.71 5.14 18.28
N ARG A 358 -13.04 5.80 19.22
CA ARG A 358 -12.27 7.03 18.95
C ARG A 358 -10.95 6.80 18.20
N GLU A 359 -10.37 5.62 18.31
CA GLU A 359 -9.09 5.22 17.69
C GLU A 359 -9.27 3.82 17.06
N GLY A 360 -10.38 3.67 16.34
CA GLY A 360 -10.80 2.38 15.80
C GLY A 360 -10.25 2.09 14.41
N ILE A 361 -10.57 0.91 13.89
CA ILE A 361 -10.14 0.43 12.56
C ILE A 361 -10.44 1.43 11.44
N GLN A 362 -11.49 2.25 11.58
CA GLN A 362 -11.91 3.26 10.61
C GLN A 362 -10.88 4.38 10.37
N GLU A 363 -9.90 4.55 11.25
CA GLU A 363 -8.82 5.54 11.07
C GLU A 363 -7.64 4.99 10.26
N ILE A 364 -7.67 3.68 9.94
CA ILE A 364 -6.64 3.02 9.14
C ILE A 364 -7.09 3.02 7.68
N ASP A 365 -6.93 4.17 7.00
CA ASP A 365 -7.40 4.42 5.62
C ASP A 365 -7.05 3.30 4.63
N ARG A 366 -5.86 2.69 4.79
CA ARG A 366 -5.37 1.62 3.90
C ARG A 366 -6.25 0.36 3.90
N TYR A 367 -7.02 0.10 4.95
CA TYR A 367 -8.01 -0.99 4.99
C TYR A 367 -9.30 -0.68 4.25
N PHE A 368 -9.49 0.56 3.81
CA PHE A 368 -10.67 1.01 3.09
C PHE A 368 -10.35 1.44 1.65
N GLY A 369 -9.12 1.17 1.16
CA GLY A 369 -8.73 1.49 -0.21
C GLY A 369 -9.58 0.84 -1.32
N GLY A 370 -10.38 -0.19 -0.98
CA GLY A 370 -11.43 -0.71 -1.87
C GLY A 370 -12.45 0.35 -2.31
N VAL A 371 -12.71 1.37 -1.48
CA VAL A 371 -13.61 2.49 -1.80
C VAL A 371 -13.05 3.38 -2.91
N LEU A 372 -11.75 3.71 -2.83
CA LEU A 372 -11.06 4.44 -3.90
C LEU A 372 -11.12 3.66 -5.21
N LEU A 373 -10.70 2.38 -5.20
CA LEU A 373 -10.73 1.53 -6.39
C LEU A 373 -12.14 1.39 -6.97
N SER A 374 -13.14 1.23 -6.11
CA SER A 374 -14.55 1.17 -6.48
C SER A 374 -15.03 2.45 -7.18
N SER A 375 -14.76 3.61 -6.59
CA SER A 375 -15.15 4.90 -7.17
C SER A 375 -14.45 5.18 -8.51
N LEU A 376 -13.16 4.83 -8.63
CA LEU A 376 -12.40 4.96 -9.87
C LEU A 376 -12.92 4.00 -10.95
N GLY A 377 -13.15 2.74 -10.60
CA GLY A 377 -13.72 1.73 -11.49
C GLY A 377 -15.11 2.13 -12.01
N MET A 378 -15.97 2.61 -11.12
CA MET A 378 -17.30 3.13 -11.49
C MET A 378 -17.19 4.35 -12.40
N SER A 379 -16.29 5.29 -12.10
CA SER A 379 -16.06 6.48 -12.92
C SER A 379 -15.58 6.14 -14.32
N LEU A 380 -14.66 5.18 -14.44
CA LEU A 380 -14.15 4.70 -15.72
C LEU A 380 -15.24 3.97 -16.52
N LEU A 381 -16.07 3.15 -15.87
CA LEU A 381 -17.18 2.46 -16.52
C LEU A 381 -18.22 3.47 -17.06
N PHE A 382 -18.56 4.46 -16.24
CA PHE A 382 -19.43 5.56 -16.64
C PHE A 382 -18.84 6.34 -17.82
N LEU A 383 -17.57 6.71 -17.74
CA LEU A 383 -16.88 7.46 -18.80
C LEU A 383 -16.79 6.66 -20.11
N GLN A 384 -16.56 5.34 -20.03
CA GLN A 384 -16.58 4.46 -21.20
C GLN A 384 -17.92 4.54 -21.94
N ARG A 385 -19.04 4.53 -21.20
CA ARG A 385 -20.39 4.62 -21.76
C ARG A 385 -20.67 6.02 -22.32
N LEU A 386 -20.21 7.07 -21.63
CA LEU A 386 -20.35 8.45 -22.12
C LEU A 386 -19.63 8.70 -23.46
N VAL A 387 -18.48 8.05 -23.70
CA VAL A 387 -17.74 8.22 -24.95
C VAL A 387 -18.50 7.68 -26.18
N ASN A 388 -19.53 6.86 -25.99
CA ASN A 388 -20.39 6.41 -27.10
C ASN A 388 -21.30 7.53 -27.63
N TYR A 389 -21.56 8.60 -26.86
CA TYR A 389 -22.41 9.70 -27.30
C TYR A 389 -21.67 10.65 -28.25
N LYS A 390 -22.29 10.91 -29.42
CA LYS A 390 -21.65 11.62 -30.55
C LYS A 390 -21.08 13.01 -30.20
N ILE A 391 -21.72 13.76 -29.31
CA ILE A 391 -21.27 15.12 -28.93
C ILE A 391 -20.17 15.02 -27.87
N LEU A 392 -20.44 14.27 -26.80
CA LEU A 392 -19.53 14.13 -25.66
C LEU A 392 -18.17 13.55 -26.07
N LYS A 393 -18.14 12.62 -27.04
CA LYS A 393 -16.88 12.03 -27.49
C LYS A 393 -15.87 13.07 -27.99
N TYR A 394 -16.31 14.14 -28.66
CA TYR A 394 -15.43 15.20 -29.17
C TYR A 394 -15.04 16.22 -28.11
N PHE A 395 -15.86 16.40 -27.08
CA PHE A 395 -15.60 17.37 -26.01
C PHE A 395 -14.72 16.81 -24.89
N LEU A 396 -14.89 15.53 -24.54
CA LEU A 396 -14.20 14.91 -23.39
C LEU A 396 -12.68 14.93 -23.51
N GLY A 397 -12.13 14.66 -24.70
CA GLY A 397 -10.68 14.66 -24.93
C GLY A 397 -10.04 16.03 -24.65
N PRO A 398 -10.47 17.10 -25.34
CA PRO A 398 -10.00 18.46 -25.08
C PRO A 398 -10.23 18.95 -23.64
N ALA A 399 -11.37 18.62 -23.04
CA ALA A 399 -11.66 19.00 -21.65
C ALA A 399 -10.69 18.32 -20.68
N LEU A 400 -10.44 17.00 -20.83
CA LEU A 400 -9.45 16.28 -20.03
C LEU A 400 -8.04 16.80 -20.26
N LEU A 401 -7.69 17.14 -21.51
CA LEU A 401 -6.39 17.74 -21.83
C LEU A 401 -6.20 19.06 -21.08
N LEU A 402 -7.21 19.94 -21.09
CA LEU A 402 -7.17 21.20 -20.36
C LEU A 402 -6.97 20.95 -18.86
N LEU A 403 -7.75 20.03 -18.26
CA LEU A 403 -7.62 19.68 -16.84
C LEU A 403 -6.23 19.15 -16.49
N VAL A 404 -5.67 18.26 -17.33
CA VAL A 404 -4.32 17.72 -17.15
C VAL A 404 -3.28 18.83 -17.25
N ILE A 405 -3.36 19.71 -18.25
CA ILE A 405 -2.42 20.83 -18.42
C ILE A 405 -2.51 21.77 -17.22
N THR A 406 -3.72 22.20 -16.83
CA THR A 406 -3.93 23.08 -15.68
C THR A 406 -3.35 22.47 -14.41
N ASN A 407 -3.68 21.22 -14.10
CA ASN A 407 -3.18 20.56 -12.90
C ASN A 407 -1.65 20.39 -12.95
N SER A 408 -1.09 20.00 -14.09
CA SER A 408 0.37 19.84 -14.27
C SER A 408 1.10 21.17 -14.11
N THR A 409 0.57 22.26 -14.66
CA THR A 409 1.16 23.60 -14.52
C THR A 409 1.11 24.08 -13.08
N VAL A 410 -0.01 23.87 -12.37
CA VAL A 410 -0.13 24.23 -10.94
C VAL A 410 0.75 23.33 -10.07
N ALA A 411 0.91 22.05 -10.43
CA ALA A 411 1.83 21.15 -9.74
C ALA A 411 3.29 21.59 -9.94
N ALA A 412 3.68 21.92 -11.18
CA ALA A 412 5.01 22.38 -11.53
C ALA A 412 5.37 23.73 -10.88
N SER A 413 4.41 24.66 -10.78
CA SER A 413 4.64 25.97 -10.14
C SER A 413 4.90 25.87 -8.64
N LYS A 414 4.55 24.74 -8.01
CA LYS A 414 4.88 24.43 -6.61
C LYS A 414 6.25 23.77 -6.44
N GLY A 415 7.01 23.62 -7.52
CA GLY A 415 8.34 23.00 -7.54
C GLY A 415 8.28 21.49 -7.82
N VAL A 416 9.35 20.99 -8.44
CA VAL A 416 9.56 19.57 -8.75
C VAL A 416 11.01 19.22 -8.45
N GLY A 417 11.23 18.09 -7.79
CA GLY A 417 12.55 17.55 -7.47
C GLY A 417 12.54 16.04 -7.42
N ILE A 418 13.74 15.46 -7.41
CA ILE A 418 13.94 14.01 -7.29
C ILE A 418 14.64 13.69 -5.97
N VAL A 419 15.70 14.43 -5.64
CA VAL A 419 16.53 14.16 -4.46
C VAL A 419 15.83 14.68 -3.21
N TYR A 420 15.63 13.79 -2.25
CA TYR A 420 15.10 14.13 -0.95
C TYR A 420 16.19 14.79 -0.09
N SER A 421 15.82 15.90 0.55
CA SER A 421 16.60 16.52 1.62
C SER A 421 15.62 16.96 2.70
N SER A 422 16.08 16.85 3.93
CA SER A 422 15.35 17.26 5.12
C SER A 422 16.31 18.04 6.00
N PRO A 423 15.97 19.27 6.43
CA PRO A 423 16.82 20.06 7.32
C PRO A 423 17.22 19.28 8.58
N LYS A 424 16.33 18.43 9.10
CA LYS A 424 16.60 17.53 10.23
C LYS A 424 17.72 16.53 9.92
N LEU A 425 17.66 15.89 8.76
CA LEU A 425 18.65 14.89 8.37
C LEU A 425 19.99 15.53 8.03
N ASP A 426 19.98 16.67 7.33
CA ASP A 426 21.21 17.41 7.00
C ASP A 426 21.91 17.92 8.28
N CYS A 427 21.16 18.36 9.29
CA CYS A 427 21.69 18.72 10.61
C CYS A 427 22.31 17.51 11.34
N LEU A 428 21.62 16.36 11.33
CA LEU A 428 22.14 15.12 11.92
C LEU A 428 23.41 14.64 11.22
N ASP A 429 23.46 14.71 9.89
CA ASP A 429 24.66 14.39 9.10
C ASP A 429 25.82 15.34 9.43
N GLN A 430 25.55 16.64 9.63
CA GLN A 430 26.59 17.59 10.05
C GLN A 430 27.21 17.19 11.40
N TYR A 431 26.37 16.95 12.41
CA TYR A 431 26.88 16.53 13.73
C TYR A 431 27.59 15.18 13.66
N ALA A 432 27.08 14.26 12.85
CA ALA A 432 27.68 12.95 12.67
C ALA A 432 29.08 13.05 12.04
N LYS A 433 29.27 13.95 11.09
CA LYS A 433 30.57 14.22 10.48
C LYS A 433 31.56 14.84 11.47
N GLU A 434 31.11 15.81 12.27
CA GLU A 434 31.95 16.50 13.27
C GLU A 434 32.36 15.59 14.43
N ARG A 435 31.48 14.67 14.85
CA ARG A 435 31.64 13.84 16.06
C ARG A 435 31.90 12.36 15.74
N ASN A 436 32.02 12.01 14.47
CA ASN A 436 32.16 10.64 13.97
C ASN A 436 31.05 9.70 14.46
N TRP A 437 29.80 10.18 14.53
CA TRP A 437 28.69 9.31 14.94
C TRP A 437 28.42 8.22 13.91
N LYS A 438 28.11 7.02 14.41
CA LYS A 438 27.77 5.87 13.56
C LYS A 438 26.51 5.16 14.04
N ARG A 439 26.44 4.74 15.30
CA ARG A 439 25.30 4.03 15.88
C ARG A 439 24.64 4.86 16.98
N GLY A 440 23.31 4.89 16.99
CA GLY A 440 22.56 5.65 18.00
C GLY A 440 21.24 4.98 18.41
N LEU A 441 20.50 5.67 19.27
CA LEU A 441 19.14 5.33 19.66
C LEU A 441 18.15 6.30 19.02
N ALA A 442 17.04 5.80 18.48
CA ALA A 442 15.95 6.66 18.02
C ALA A 442 14.62 5.92 18.09
N SER A 443 13.52 6.67 17.99
CA SER A 443 12.18 6.09 17.80
C SER A 443 11.97 5.65 16.34
N PHE A 444 10.98 4.77 16.14
CA PHE A 444 10.59 4.19 14.85
C PHE A 444 10.62 5.16 13.66
N TRP A 445 10.07 6.36 13.84
CA TRP A 445 9.91 7.34 12.76
C TRP A 445 11.22 7.90 12.22
N TYR A 446 12.31 7.81 12.97
CA TYR A 446 13.63 8.33 12.58
C TYR A 446 14.53 7.27 11.97
N VAL A 447 14.39 6.01 12.39
CA VAL A 447 15.40 4.98 12.13
C VAL A 447 15.60 4.71 10.64
N ARG A 448 14.51 4.45 9.91
CA ARG A 448 14.60 4.07 8.50
C ARG A 448 14.92 5.23 7.58
N PRO A 449 14.31 6.43 7.73
CA PRO A 449 14.72 7.59 6.95
C PRO A 449 16.22 7.87 7.09
N MET A 450 16.76 7.79 8.32
CA MET A 450 18.19 7.98 8.54
C MET A 450 19.04 6.89 7.89
N ARG A 451 18.72 5.61 8.07
CA ARG A 451 19.49 4.50 7.46
C ARG A 451 19.54 4.55 5.93
N ILE A 452 18.48 5.06 5.31
CA ILE A 452 18.35 5.12 3.84
C ILE A 452 18.98 6.40 3.27
N PHE A 453 18.75 7.55 3.90
CA PHE A 453 19.09 8.85 3.31
C PHE A 453 20.30 9.56 3.96
N SER A 454 20.79 9.12 5.13
CA SER A 454 21.96 9.73 5.78
C SER A 454 23.20 9.62 4.90
N LYS A 455 23.86 10.74 4.65
CA LYS A 455 25.13 10.81 3.92
C LYS A 455 26.28 10.25 4.75
N GLU A 456 26.20 10.39 6.08
CA GLU A 456 27.21 9.90 7.02
C GLU A 456 27.00 8.43 7.45
N LYS A 457 25.99 7.76 6.85
CA LYS A 457 25.62 6.36 7.10
C LYS A 457 25.27 6.11 8.57
N LEU A 458 24.43 6.98 9.14
CA LEU A 458 23.90 6.80 10.48
C LEU A 458 23.03 5.55 10.57
N GLU A 459 23.27 4.72 11.58
CA GLU A 459 22.54 3.48 11.83
C GLU A 459 21.93 3.47 13.25
N PRO A 460 20.93 4.32 13.53
CA PRO A 460 20.20 4.25 14.78
C PRO A 460 19.44 2.92 14.90
N ASP A 461 19.27 2.47 16.14
CA ASP A 461 18.42 1.33 16.50
C ASP A 461 17.07 1.83 17.03
N ASP A 462 16.03 1.04 16.78
CA ASP A 462 14.63 1.43 16.98
C ASP A 462 14.11 0.99 18.34
N TYR A 463 13.75 1.97 19.17
CA TYR A 463 13.25 1.74 20.51
C TYR A 463 11.89 2.39 20.72
N LEU A 464 11.09 1.76 21.58
CA LEU A 464 9.93 2.37 22.19
C LEU A 464 10.34 3.49 23.15
N TYR A 465 9.37 4.30 23.55
CA TYR A 465 9.54 5.44 24.45
C TYR A 465 10.41 5.13 25.68
N ASP A 466 10.22 3.96 26.29
CA ASP A 466 10.90 3.52 27.51
C ASP A 466 12.16 2.66 27.26
N LEU A 467 12.71 2.68 26.04
CA LEU A 467 13.84 1.86 25.59
C LEU A 467 13.56 0.35 25.54
N MET A 468 12.29 -0.06 25.52
CA MET A 468 11.94 -1.41 25.09
C MET A 468 12.22 -1.61 23.59
N LEU A 469 12.59 -2.83 23.22
CA LEU A 469 12.85 -3.21 21.83
C LEU A 469 11.59 -3.02 20.98
N PHE A 470 11.70 -2.24 19.90
CA PHE A 470 10.62 -2.11 18.94
C PHE A 470 10.72 -3.21 17.87
N TYR A 471 9.76 -4.13 17.85
CA TYR A 471 9.87 -5.32 17.00
C TYR A 471 9.28 -5.15 15.60
N TRP A 472 8.39 -4.20 15.35
CA TRP A 472 7.65 -4.14 14.10
C TRP A 472 8.52 -3.69 12.92
N GLN A 473 8.55 -4.48 11.84
CA GLN A 473 9.34 -4.19 10.63
C GLN A 473 10.84 -4.01 10.91
N ASN A 474 11.39 -4.83 11.80
CA ASN A 474 12.73 -4.65 12.36
C ASN A 474 13.59 -5.92 12.23
N ASN A 475 14.91 -5.80 12.43
CA ASN A 475 15.84 -6.91 12.54
C ASN A 475 16.46 -6.93 13.94
N LEU A 476 16.27 -8.05 14.64
CA LEU A 476 16.82 -8.26 15.98
C LEU A 476 18.35 -8.11 16.04
N SER A 477 19.05 -8.43 14.95
CA SER A 477 20.52 -8.33 14.90
C SER A 477 21.01 -6.89 15.11
N TRP A 478 20.18 -5.88 14.83
CA TRP A 478 20.54 -4.48 15.01
C TRP A 478 20.83 -4.15 16.47
N PHE A 479 20.07 -4.74 17.40
CA PHE A 479 20.24 -4.56 18.84
C PHE A 479 21.42 -5.36 19.39
N GLU A 480 21.78 -6.47 18.76
CA GLU A 480 22.82 -7.40 19.22
C GLU A 480 24.26 -6.94 18.86
N ARG A 481 24.43 -5.85 18.10
CA ARG A 481 25.75 -5.35 17.68
C ARG A 481 26.56 -4.89 18.90
N LYS A 482 27.88 -5.17 18.92
CA LYS A 482 28.77 -4.77 20.03
C LYS A 482 29.36 -3.36 19.91
N THR A 483 28.97 -2.59 18.90
CA THR A 483 29.40 -1.19 18.74
C THR A 483 28.67 -0.30 19.73
N PRO A 484 29.33 0.52 20.56
CA PRO A 484 28.63 1.39 21.51
C PRO A 484 27.75 2.44 20.79
N TYR A 485 26.70 2.88 21.48
CA TYR A 485 25.84 3.99 21.07
C TYR A 485 26.57 5.32 21.29
N THR A 486 26.67 6.14 20.24
CA THR A 486 27.36 7.43 20.28
C THR A 486 26.40 8.62 20.32
N PHE A 487 25.12 8.40 20.06
CA PHE A 487 24.08 9.42 20.15
C PHE A 487 22.69 8.85 20.47
N ALA A 488 21.77 9.70 20.92
CA ALA A 488 20.34 9.39 21.02
C ALA A 488 19.49 10.57 20.57
N ILE A 489 18.47 10.30 19.74
CA ILE A 489 17.48 11.28 19.29
C ILE A 489 16.28 11.16 20.22
N LEU A 490 15.98 12.21 20.99
CA LEU A 490 14.98 12.14 22.07
C LEU A 490 13.55 12.41 21.61
N ASP A 491 13.31 12.61 20.32
CA ASP A 491 11.94 12.69 19.80
C ASP A 491 11.30 11.30 19.74
N GLY A 492 10.41 11.03 20.70
CA GLY A 492 9.77 9.74 20.91
C GLY A 492 10.52 8.80 21.87
N LEU A 493 11.57 9.27 22.57
CA LEU A 493 12.25 8.52 23.64
C LEU A 493 12.15 9.28 24.98
N ASP A 494 12.08 8.55 26.09
CA ASP A 494 12.10 9.12 27.44
C ASP A 494 13.53 9.54 27.81
N GLU A 495 13.74 10.85 27.94
CA GLU A 495 15.01 11.45 28.35
C GLU A 495 15.54 10.82 29.66
N LYS A 496 14.67 10.60 30.64
CA LYS A 496 15.07 10.05 31.94
C LYS A 496 15.57 8.62 31.77
N LYS A 497 14.88 7.79 30.99
CA LYS A 497 15.28 6.41 30.72
C LYS A 497 16.60 6.34 29.98
N VAL A 498 16.82 7.24 29.01
CA VAL A 498 18.11 7.33 28.30
C VAL A 498 19.25 7.66 29.26
N LYS A 499 19.06 8.63 30.18
CA LYS A 499 20.07 8.97 31.19
C LYS A 499 20.33 7.84 32.20
N GLU A 500 19.26 7.20 32.68
CA GLU A 500 19.36 6.04 33.57
C GLU A 500 20.17 4.91 32.92
N THR A 501 19.95 4.67 31.63
CA THR A 501 20.54 3.54 30.89
C THR A 501 21.96 3.83 30.38
N LEU A 502 22.16 4.96 29.71
CA LEU A 502 23.43 5.31 29.06
C LEU A 502 24.30 6.29 29.86
N GLY A 503 23.78 6.90 30.93
CA GLY A 503 24.45 7.96 31.67
C GLY A 503 24.12 9.36 31.17
N GLU A 504 24.69 10.37 31.85
CA GLU A 504 24.54 11.76 31.41
C GLU A 504 25.23 11.97 30.05
N PRO A 505 24.60 12.72 29.12
CA PRO A 505 25.20 13.01 27.83
C PRO A 505 26.45 13.88 28.02
N LYS A 506 27.45 13.67 27.17
CA LYS A 506 28.63 14.54 27.08
C LYS A 506 28.23 15.95 26.63
N GLU A 507 27.28 16.02 25.72
CA GLU A 507 26.79 17.25 25.11
C GLU A 507 25.33 17.06 24.70
N ILE A 508 24.54 18.12 24.81
CA ILE A 508 23.16 18.18 24.34
C ILE A 508 23.14 19.09 23.11
N LEU A 509 22.74 18.52 21.98
CA LEU A 509 22.62 19.21 20.70
C LEU A 509 21.16 19.36 20.31
N TYR A 510 20.92 20.24 19.35
CA TYR A 510 19.59 20.48 18.81
C TYR A 510 19.65 20.49 17.29
N CYS A 511 18.73 19.74 16.68
CA CYS A 511 18.37 19.89 15.26
C CYS A 511 16.92 20.37 15.20
N GLU A 512 16.73 21.62 14.80
CA GLU A 512 15.47 22.35 15.00
C GLU A 512 15.08 22.34 16.49
N ASN A 513 13.96 21.70 16.84
CA ASN A 513 13.48 21.56 18.22
C ASN A 513 13.71 20.15 18.80
N ILE A 514 14.46 19.30 18.10
CA ILE A 514 14.73 17.92 18.52
C ILE A 514 16.00 17.89 19.35
N LYS A 515 15.87 17.46 20.60
CA LYS A 515 16.98 17.27 21.53
C LYS A 515 17.75 16.00 21.18
N ILE A 516 19.07 16.13 21.05
CA ILE A 516 19.98 15.03 20.71
C ILE A 516 21.03 14.92 21.79
N PHE A 517 21.20 13.72 22.34
CA PHE A 517 22.26 13.41 23.27
C PHE A 517 23.47 12.87 22.53
N SER A 518 24.65 13.39 22.88
CA SER A 518 25.95 12.88 22.43
C SER A 518 26.61 12.10 23.57
N PHE A 519 27.08 10.89 23.30
CA PHE A 519 27.78 10.05 24.28
C PHE A 519 29.26 9.91 23.92
N SER A 520 30.09 9.73 24.95
CA SER A 520 31.53 9.56 24.78
C SER A 520 31.87 8.12 24.43
N GLU A 521 32.63 7.90 23.37
CA GLU A 521 33.21 6.58 23.05
C GLU A 521 34.21 6.09 24.11
N LYS A 522 34.70 7.00 24.97
CA LYS A 522 35.68 6.68 26.03
C LYS A 522 35.07 5.96 27.23
N GLU A 523 33.74 5.97 27.37
CA GLU A 523 33.01 5.30 28.45
C GLU A 523 31.94 4.35 27.88
N PRO A 524 32.33 3.32 27.09
CA PRO A 524 31.37 2.48 26.39
C PRO A 524 30.63 1.50 27.32
N SER A 525 31.05 1.37 28.59
CA SER A 525 30.61 0.31 29.50
C SER A 525 29.10 0.27 29.69
N LYS A 526 28.44 1.43 29.86
CA LYS A 526 26.98 1.51 30.00
C LYS A 526 26.26 1.10 28.72
N SER A 527 26.74 1.57 27.57
CA SER A 527 26.19 1.19 26.28
C SER A 527 26.35 -0.30 26.00
N LEU A 528 27.51 -0.89 26.32
CA LEU A 528 27.78 -2.30 26.11
C LEU A 528 26.93 -3.17 27.04
N ARG A 529 26.77 -2.77 28.30
CA ARG A 529 25.86 -3.43 29.25
C ARG A 529 24.42 -3.42 28.72
N PHE A 530 23.93 -2.29 28.20
CA PHE A 530 22.60 -2.23 27.62
C PHE A 530 22.44 -3.15 26.39
N VAL A 531 23.48 -3.29 25.57
CA VAL A 531 23.51 -4.27 24.47
C VAL A 531 23.42 -5.71 25.01
N GLU A 532 24.15 -6.05 26.07
CA GLU A 532 24.08 -7.38 26.71
C GLU A 532 22.68 -7.67 27.27
N GLU A 533 22.05 -6.70 27.93
CA GLU A 533 20.66 -6.80 28.40
C GLU A 533 19.68 -7.04 27.23
N ASN A 534 19.88 -6.39 26.09
CA ASN A 534 19.06 -6.62 24.91
C ASN A 534 19.30 -7.99 24.29
N GLN A 535 20.55 -8.47 24.25
CA GLN A 535 20.87 -9.83 23.82
C GLN A 535 20.19 -10.87 24.72
N GLU A 536 20.18 -10.66 26.04
CA GLU A 536 19.48 -11.54 26.98
C GLU A 536 17.97 -11.55 26.72
N LYS A 537 17.34 -10.37 26.58
CA LYS A 537 15.91 -10.25 26.24
C LYS A 537 15.58 -10.98 24.93
N ILE A 538 16.41 -10.80 23.90
CA ILE A 538 16.23 -11.45 22.60
C ILE A 538 16.42 -12.97 22.71
N ASN A 539 17.38 -13.44 23.49
CA ASN A 539 17.62 -14.87 23.71
C ASN A 539 16.46 -15.53 24.47
N LEU A 540 15.99 -14.91 25.55
CA LEU A 540 14.80 -15.35 26.29
C LEU A 540 13.58 -15.43 25.37
N TRP A 541 13.42 -14.43 24.52
CA TRP A 541 12.34 -14.38 23.54
C TRP A 541 12.47 -15.46 22.45
N LYS A 542 13.68 -15.69 21.91
CA LYS A 542 13.95 -16.78 20.94
C LYS A 542 13.62 -18.14 21.58
N LEU A 543 13.98 -18.34 22.85
CA LEU A 543 13.69 -19.57 23.59
C LEU A 543 12.18 -19.78 23.81
N SER A 544 11.44 -18.73 24.18
CA SER A 544 9.99 -18.84 24.39
C SER A 544 9.24 -19.16 23.10
N ASN A 545 9.69 -18.63 21.96
CA ASN A 545 9.05 -18.86 20.67
C ASN A 545 9.48 -20.16 19.98
N SER A 546 10.67 -20.70 20.26
CA SER A 546 11.12 -21.99 19.73
C SER A 546 10.27 -23.20 20.19
N ARG A 547 9.39 -23.00 21.18
CA ARG A 547 8.47 -24.01 21.72
C ARG A 547 7.07 -23.99 21.07
N PHE A 548 6.82 -23.08 20.13
CA PHE A 548 5.59 -22.95 19.35
C PHE A 548 5.88 -23.12 17.84
#